data_AF-A0A963NN39-F1
#
_entry.id   AF-A0A963NN39-F1
#
_cell.length_a   1.000
_cell.length_b   1.000
_cell.length_c   1.000
_cell.angle_alpha   90.00
_cell.angle_beta   90.00
_cell.angle_gamma   90.00
#
_symmetry.space_group_name_H-M   'P 1'
#
loop_
_entity.id
_entity.type
_entity.pdbx_description
1 polymer ?
#
loop_
_entity_poly.entity_id
_entity_poly.type
_entity_poly.pdbx_seq_one_letter_code
_entity_poly.pdbx_strand_id
1 'polypeptide(L)'
;MDTIAPAWLWAFFVASVIVALFVDFVVLKKQGAHEVRVKEALNWSLVWVALSFAFNGLFWWAVAQDHGTAVANTRAMEFLTGYLIEKSLAVDNIFVFLMIFTYFAVPPAYQKRVLMIGIIGAIVLRTGMILVGSWLIAHFHWILY
;
A
#
# COMPACT_ATOMS: atom_id res chain seq x y z
N MET A 1 3.31 -15.61 -25.73
CA MET A 1 3.09 -14.61 -24.66
C MET A 1 3.68 -15.19 -23.41
N ASP A 2 4.99 -15.02 -23.26
CA ASP A 2 5.75 -15.66 -22.19
C ASP A 2 5.58 -14.85 -20.91
N THR A 3 4.77 -15.39 -20.01
CA THR A 3 4.44 -14.77 -18.73
C THR A 3 5.70 -14.72 -17.87
N ILE A 4 6.22 -13.50 -17.66
CA ILE A 4 7.48 -13.19 -16.96
C ILE A 4 7.44 -13.57 -15.45
N ALA A 5 6.30 -14.01 -14.93
CA ALA A 5 6.12 -14.48 -13.56
C ALA A 5 5.59 -15.93 -13.57
N PRO A 6 6.26 -16.89 -12.92
CA PRO A 6 5.73 -18.25 -12.78
C PRO A 6 4.39 -18.21 -12.03
N ALA A 7 3.43 -19.03 -12.45
CA ALA A 7 2.07 -19.05 -11.88
C ALA A 7 2.05 -19.26 -10.36
N TRP A 8 3.09 -19.91 -9.82
CA TRP A 8 3.32 -20.08 -8.39
C TRP A 8 3.58 -18.77 -7.65
N LEU A 9 4.28 -17.80 -8.28
CA LEU A 9 4.54 -16.48 -7.70
C LEU A 9 3.26 -15.66 -7.57
N TRP A 10 2.40 -15.76 -8.58
CA TRP A 10 1.07 -15.14 -8.58
C TRP A 10 0.18 -15.77 -7.51
N ALA A 11 0.19 -17.10 -7.39
CA ALA A 11 -0.54 -17.80 -6.33
C ALA A 11 -0.03 -17.43 -4.93
N PHE A 12 1.29 -17.31 -4.75
CA PHE A 12 1.90 -16.88 -3.49
C PHE A 12 1.55 -15.42 -3.14
N PHE A 13 1.62 -14.51 -4.11
CA PHE A 13 1.23 -13.11 -3.94
C PHE A 13 -0.26 -12.98 -3.57
N VAL A 14 -1.14 -13.68 -4.30
CA VAL A 14 -2.58 -13.69 -3.98
C VAL A 14 -2.83 -14.30 -2.61
N ALA A 15 -2.17 -15.40 -2.27
CA ALA A 15 -2.28 -16.02 -0.95
C ALA A 15 -1.82 -15.08 0.17
N SER A 16 -0.69 -14.38 0.01
CA SER A 16 -0.22 -13.42 1.00
C SER A 16 -1.14 -12.22 1.14
N VAL A 17 -1.72 -11.73 0.03
CA VAL A 17 -2.72 -10.65 0.07
C VAL A 17 -3.98 -11.11 0.79
N ILE A 18 -4.47 -12.32 0.54
CA ILE A 18 -5.64 -12.88 1.24
C ILE A 18 -5.35 -13.04 2.74
N VAL A 19 -4.17 -13.53 3.12
CA VAL A 19 -3.75 -13.63 4.52
C VAL A 19 -3.67 -12.24 5.16
N ALA A 20 -3.08 -11.26 4.47
CA ALA A 20 -3.00 -9.89 4.96
C ALA A 20 -4.39 -9.28 5.16
N LEU A 21 -5.31 -9.43 4.20
CA LEU A 21 -6.70 -8.98 4.30
C LEU A 21 -7.45 -9.67 5.44
N PHE A 22 -7.20 -10.97 5.66
CA PHE A 22 -7.80 -11.72 6.75
C PHE A 22 -7.31 -11.20 8.10
N VAL A 23 -6.00 -10.97 8.23
CA VAL A 23 -5.41 -10.34 9.43
C VAL A 23 -6.02 -8.95 9.64
N ASP A 24 -6.11 -8.13 8.59
CA ASP A 24 -6.71 -6.80 8.66
C ASP A 24 -8.15 -6.85 9.14
N PHE A 25 -9.00 -7.72 8.56
CA PHE A 25 -10.39 -7.88 8.99
C PHE A 25 -10.53 -8.36 10.44
N VAL A 26 -9.68 -9.29 10.89
CA VAL A 26 -9.69 -9.80 12.27
C VAL A 26 -9.22 -8.72 13.25
N VAL A 27 -8.20 -7.94 12.89
CA VAL A 27 -7.67 -6.84 13.69
C VAL A 27 -8.67 -5.67 13.74
N LEU A 28 -9.30 -5.31 12.62
CA LEU A 28 -10.32 -4.27 12.54
C LEU A 28 -11.54 -4.62 13.41
N LYS A 29 -11.93 -5.92 13.45
CA LYS A 29 -12.98 -6.41 14.34
C LYS A 29 -12.59 -6.35 15.82
N LYS A 30 -11.30 -6.52 16.14
CA LYS A 30 -10.78 -6.40 17.51
C LYS A 30 -10.60 -4.95 17.97
N GLN A 31 -10.36 -4.00 17.07
CA GLN A 31 -10.14 -2.58 17.38
C GLN A 31 -11.45 -1.79 17.63
N GLY A 32 -12.47 -2.44 18.18
CA GLY A 32 -13.73 -1.79 18.58
C GLY A 32 -13.46 -0.57 19.48
N ALA A 33 -13.90 0.60 19.00
CA ALA A 33 -14.10 1.85 19.73
C ALA A 33 -12.97 2.36 20.67
N HIS A 34 -11.72 1.93 20.53
CA HIS A 34 -10.61 2.48 21.30
C HIS A 34 -9.80 3.51 20.49
N GLU A 35 -9.52 4.65 21.12
CA GLU A 35 -8.57 5.64 20.58
C GLU A 35 -7.18 5.00 20.55
N VAL A 36 -6.67 4.75 19.35
CA VAL A 36 -5.33 4.18 19.16
C VAL A 36 -4.32 5.23 19.62
N ARG A 37 -3.69 4.99 20.77
CA ARG A 37 -2.64 5.86 21.30
C ARG A 37 -1.44 5.83 20.37
N VAL A 38 -0.69 6.93 20.24
CA VAL A 38 0.46 7.04 19.31
C VAL A 38 1.46 5.87 19.44
N LYS A 39 1.73 5.41 20.67
CA LYS A 39 2.60 4.25 20.93
C LYS A 39 2.08 2.94 20.32
N GLU A 40 0.76 2.75 20.34
CA GLU A 40 0.11 1.57 19.79
C GLU A 40 0.08 1.61 18.27
N ALA A 41 -0.21 2.78 17.68
CA ALA A 41 -0.11 3.00 16.23
C ALA A 41 1.31 2.74 15.70
N LEU A 42 2.33 3.14 16.45
CA LEU A 42 3.73 2.95 16.07
C LEU A 42 4.12 1.47 16.12
N ASN A 43 3.73 0.74 17.18
CA ASN A 43 3.92 -0.70 17.26
C ASN A 43 3.20 -1.44 16.11
N TRP A 44 1.97 -1.05 15.79
CA TRP A 44 1.23 -1.62 14.66
C TRP A 44 1.95 -1.35 13.33
N SER A 45 2.41 -0.12 13.08
CA SER A 45 3.17 0.18 11.88
C SER A 45 4.46 -0.63 11.80
N LEU A 46 5.13 -0.86 12.93
CA LEU A 46 6.38 -1.62 12.97
C LEU A 46 6.15 -3.11 12.69
N VAL A 47 5.05 -3.68 13.20
CA VAL A 47 4.62 -5.06 12.86
C VAL A 47 4.34 -5.18 11.36
N TRP A 48 3.62 -4.23 10.77
CA TRP A 48 3.34 -4.25 9.32
C TRP A 48 4.58 -4.08 8.45
N VAL A 49 5.52 -3.22 8.86
CA VAL A 49 6.81 -3.09 8.19
C VAL A 49 7.60 -4.39 8.30
N ALA A 50 7.71 -4.96 9.49
CA ALA A 50 8.42 -6.23 9.71
C ALA A 50 7.81 -7.38 8.89
N LEU A 51 6.48 -7.45 8.79
CA LEU A 51 5.78 -8.41 7.94
C LEU A 51 6.12 -8.22 6.46
N SER A 52 6.17 -6.98 5.98
CA SER A 52 6.53 -6.66 4.59
C SER A 52 7.98 -7.05 4.27
N PHE A 53 8.90 -6.80 5.20
CA PHE A 53 10.29 -7.25 5.08
C PHE A 53 10.43 -8.78 5.15
N ALA A 54 9.67 -9.44 6.03
CA ALA A 54 9.64 -10.90 6.12
C ALA A 54 9.11 -11.53 4.82
N PHE A 55 8.06 -10.94 4.24
CA PHE A 55 7.56 -11.34 2.93
C PHE A 55 8.60 -11.14 1.83
N ASN A 56 9.29 -9.98 1.81
CA ASN A 56 10.38 -9.75 0.84
C ASN A 56 11.52 -10.76 0.98
N GLY A 57 11.89 -11.13 2.21
CA GLY A 57 12.90 -12.16 2.47
C GLY A 57 12.47 -13.56 2.01
N LEU A 58 11.21 -13.94 2.29
CA LEU A 58 10.64 -15.20 1.80
C LEU A 58 10.52 -15.23 0.28
N PHE A 59 10.11 -14.12 -0.32
CA PHE A 59 10.03 -13.93 -1.77
C PHE A 59 11.40 -14.05 -2.42
N TRP A 60 12.42 -13.41 -1.85
CA TRP A 60 13.81 -13.54 -2.30
C TRP A 60 14.29 -15.00 -2.22
N TRP A 61 14.01 -15.69 -1.11
CA TRP A 61 14.39 -17.11 -0.95
C TRP A 61 13.68 -18.02 -1.95
N ALA A 62 12.39 -17.79 -2.20
CA ALA A 62 11.61 -18.56 -3.17
C ALA A 62 12.10 -18.32 -4.62
N VAL A 63 12.38 -17.06 -5.00
CA VAL A 63 12.88 -16.73 -6.35
C VAL A 63 14.34 -17.16 -6.54
N ALA A 64 15.15 -17.14 -5.48
CA ALA A 64 16.55 -17.59 -5.54
C ALA A 64 16.69 -19.09 -5.81
N GLN A 65 15.74 -19.92 -5.34
CA GLN A 65 15.74 -21.35 -5.64
C GLN A 65 15.40 -21.67 -7.10
N ASP A 66 14.50 -20.90 -7.73
CA ASP A 66 13.92 -21.23 -9.04
C ASP A 66 14.64 -20.53 -10.22
N HIS A 67 15.14 -19.30 -10.02
CA HIS A 67 15.70 -18.47 -11.10
C HIS A 67 17.10 -17.92 -10.81
N GLY A 68 17.72 -18.35 -9.70
CA GLY A 68 19.05 -17.92 -9.29
C GLY A 68 19.08 -16.58 -8.56
N THR A 69 20.16 -16.37 -7.79
CA THR A 69 20.34 -15.22 -6.88
C THR A 69 20.36 -13.86 -7.59
N ALA A 70 20.76 -13.81 -8.86
CA ALA A 70 20.80 -12.58 -9.63
C ALA A 70 19.39 -12.01 -9.90
N VAL A 71 18.45 -12.85 -10.35
CA VAL A 71 17.06 -12.44 -10.62
C VAL A 71 16.31 -12.18 -9.31
N ALA A 72 16.57 -12.98 -8.27
CA ALA A 72 15.98 -12.78 -6.95
C ALA A 72 16.34 -11.41 -6.36
N ASN A 73 17.60 -10.97 -6.52
CA ASN A 73 18.04 -9.68 -5.99
C ASN A 73 17.33 -8.51 -6.71
N THR A 74 17.23 -8.55 -8.05
CA THR A 74 16.53 -7.52 -8.82
C THR A 74 15.05 -7.43 -8.43
N ARG A 75 14.36 -8.57 -8.32
CA ARG A 75 12.93 -8.59 -7.96
C ARG A 75 12.67 -8.18 -6.52
N ALA A 76 13.52 -8.58 -5.58
CA ALA A 76 13.43 -8.13 -4.19
C ALA A 76 13.72 -6.63 -4.05
N MET A 77 14.65 -6.09 -4.85
CA MET A 77 14.86 -4.65 -4.92
C MET A 77 13.64 -3.93 -5.51
N GLU A 78 13.06 -4.42 -6.61
CA GLU A 78 11.83 -3.84 -7.18
C GLU A 78 10.67 -3.83 -6.17
N PHE A 79 10.47 -4.92 -5.43
CA PHE A 79 9.46 -4.98 -4.37
C PHE A 79 9.74 -3.97 -3.26
N LEU A 80 10.97 -3.92 -2.75
CA LEU A 80 11.34 -3.00 -1.68
C LEU A 80 11.21 -1.54 -2.12
N THR A 81 11.65 -1.21 -3.34
CA THR A 81 11.51 0.11 -3.93
C THR A 81 10.03 0.48 -4.09
N GLY A 82 9.20 -0.43 -4.61
CA GLY A 82 7.75 -0.23 -4.70
C GLY A 82 7.11 0.02 -3.33
N TYR A 83 7.42 -0.83 -2.34
CA TYR A 83 6.94 -0.68 -0.97
C TYR A 83 7.34 0.67 -0.36
N LEU A 84 8.60 1.10 -0.53
CA LEU A 84 9.06 2.40 -0.04
C LEU A 84 8.36 3.57 -0.74
N ILE A 85 8.14 3.48 -2.05
CA ILE A 85 7.40 4.49 -2.82
C ILE A 85 5.96 4.60 -2.30
N GLU A 86 5.26 3.47 -2.17
CA GLU A 86 3.88 3.45 -1.67
C GLU A 86 3.79 3.97 -0.23
N LYS A 87 4.72 3.55 0.65
CA LYS A 87 4.77 4.02 2.04
C LYS A 87 5.03 5.53 2.12
N SER A 88 5.92 6.05 1.27
CA SER A 88 6.24 7.49 1.23
C SER A 88 5.05 8.30 0.74
N LEU A 89 4.34 7.81 -0.27
CA LEU A 89 3.13 8.45 -0.80
C LEU A 89 2.02 8.48 0.26
N ALA A 90 1.84 7.40 1.02
CA ALA A 90 0.88 7.37 2.13
C ALA A 90 1.23 8.40 3.24
N VAL A 91 2.51 8.60 3.55
CA VAL A 91 2.96 9.60 4.54
C VAL A 91 2.73 11.02 4.04
N ASP A 92 3.04 11.30 2.78
CA ASP A 92 2.79 12.60 2.14
C ASP A 92 1.30 12.99 2.21
N ASN A 93 0.41 12.04 1.93
CA ASN A 93 -1.03 12.24 1.98
C ASN A 93 -1.51 12.60 3.41
N ILE A 94 -1.03 11.88 4.44
CA ILE A 94 -1.38 12.18 5.84
C ILE A 94 -0.87 13.58 6.25
N PHE A 95 0.33 13.96 5.80
CA PHE A 95 0.90 15.27 6.11
C PHE A 95 0.05 16.42 5.55
N VAL A 96 -0.42 16.31 4.31
CA VAL A 96 -1.34 17.29 3.71
C VAL A 96 -2.62 17.42 4.53
N PHE A 97 -3.23 16.31 4.96
CA PHE A 97 -4.42 16.36 5.82
C PHE A 97 -4.15 17.03 7.16
N LEU A 98 -3.02 16.70 7.81
CA LEU A 98 -2.63 17.31 9.07
C LEU A 98 -2.47 18.82 8.91
N MET A 99 -1.76 19.30 7.88
CA MET A 99 -1.58 20.73 7.61
C MET A 99 -2.91 21.47 7.44
N ILE A 100 -3.86 20.87 6.71
CA ILE A 100 -5.21 21.41 6.53
C ILE A 100 -5.95 21.47 7.88
N PHE A 101 -5.87 20.42 8.70
CA PHE A 101 -6.53 20.41 10.01
C PHE A 101 -5.96 21.45 10.97
N THR A 102 -4.63 21.67 10.96
CA THR A 102 -4.01 22.72 11.76
C THR A 102 -4.43 24.11 11.28
N TYR A 103 -4.50 24.34 9.96
CA TYR A 103 -4.94 25.60 9.38
C TYR A 103 -6.39 25.96 9.79
N PHE A 104 -7.29 24.98 9.76
CA PHE A 104 -8.69 25.16 10.16
C PHE A 104 -8.96 24.95 11.67
N ALA A 105 -7.93 24.74 12.48
CA ALA A 105 -8.02 24.48 13.93
C ALA A 105 -9.06 23.39 14.30
N VAL A 106 -9.09 22.29 13.55
CA VAL A 106 -10.10 21.23 13.72
C VAL A 106 -9.89 20.48 15.04
N PRO A 107 -10.90 20.43 15.94
CA PRO A 107 -10.78 19.70 17.20
C PRO A 107 -10.46 18.20 17.00
N PRO A 108 -9.60 17.59 17.84
CA PRO A 108 -9.12 16.22 17.66
C PRO A 108 -10.23 15.15 17.63
N ALA A 109 -11.35 15.40 18.34
CA ALA A 109 -12.51 14.51 18.33
C ALA A 109 -13.14 14.33 16.93
N TYR A 110 -13.03 15.32 16.05
CA TYR A 110 -13.59 15.27 14.69
C TYR A 110 -12.56 14.89 13.62
N GLN A 111 -11.26 14.97 13.92
CA GLN A 111 -10.19 14.69 12.95
C GLN A 111 -10.33 13.31 12.33
N LYS A 112 -10.63 12.26 13.11
CA LYS A 112 -10.81 10.90 12.56
C LYS A 112 -11.95 10.79 11.54
N ARG A 113 -13.08 11.45 11.79
CA ARG A 113 -14.25 11.42 10.88
C ARG A 113 -13.95 12.21 9.60
N VAL A 114 -13.42 13.42 9.74
CA VAL A 114 -13.06 14.27 8.60
C VAL A 114 -11.97 13.61 7.76
N LEU A 115 -10.96 13.02 8.40
CA LEU A 115 -9.90 12.26 7.73
C LEU A 115 -10.47 11.08 6.93
N MET A 116 -11.39 10.31 7.51
CA MET A 116 -12.00 9.17 6.82
C MET A 116 -12.79 9.61 5.58
N ILE A 117 -13.57 10.69 5.68
CA ILE A 117 -14.30 11.26 4.55
C ILE A 117 -13.31 11.77 3.48
N GLY A 118 -12.25 12.45 3.91
CA GLY A 118 -11.19 12.95 3.03
C GLY A 118 -10.45 11.84 2.29
N ILE A 119 -10.08 10.75 2.98
CA ILE A 119 -9.43 9.59 2.37
C ILE A 119 -10.35 8.92 1.35
N ILE A 120 -11.63 8.69 1.68
CA ILE A 120 -12.60 8.11 0.75
C ILE A 120 -12.74 9.00 -0.49
N GLY A 121 -12.90 10.31 -0.30
CA GLY A 121 -12.97 11.27 -1.40
C GLY A 121 -11.72 11.29 -2.27
N ALA A 122 -10.54 11.28 -1.65
CA ALA A 122 -9.25 11.23 -2.33
C ALA A 122 -9.08 9.94 -3.14
N ILE A 123 -9.44 8.78 -2.58
CA ILE A 123 -9.39 7.49 -3.28
C ILE A 123 -10.32 7.53 -4.50
N VAL A 124 -11.56 7.99 -4.35
CA VAL A 124 -12.52 8.07 -5.46
C VAL A 124 -12.02 8.99 -6.57
N LEU A 125 -11.57 10.19 -6.22
CA LEU A 125 -11.02 11.15 -7.19
C LEU A 125 -9.79 10.57 -7.89
N ARG A 126 -8.91 9.90 -7.14
CA ARG A 126 -7.70 9.27 -7.66
C ARG A 126 -8.02 8.14 -8.62
N THR A 127 -8.90 7.21 -8.24
CA THR A 127 -9.34 6.12 -9.11
C THR A 127 -10.01 6.65 -10.38
N GLY A 128 -10.88 7.66 -10.24
CA GLY A 128 -11.51 8.32 -11.38
C GLY A 128 -10.49 8.94 -12.33
N MET A 129 -9.54 9.72 -11.81
CA MET A 129 -8.47 10.33 -12.59
C MET A 129 -7.59 9.28 -13.30
N ILE A 130 -7.26 8.16 -12.63
CA ILE A 130 -6.47 7.08 -13.22
C ILE A 130 -7.23 6.40 -14.36
N LEU A 131 -8.52 6.09 -14.18
CA LEU A 131 -9.35 5.45 -15.20
C LEU A 131 -9.57 6.37 -16.41
N VAL A 132 -9.85 7.65 -16.16
CA VAL A 132 -10.00 8.64 -17.22
C VAL A 132 -8.68 8.85 -17.94
N GLY A 133 -7.57 8.99 -17.20
CA GLY A 133 -6.23 9.15 -17.76
C GLY A 133 -5.81 7.95 -18.61
N SER A 134 -6.03 6.72 -18.13
CA SER A 134 -5.69 5.52 -18.91
C SER A 134 -6.54 5.40 -20.18
N TRP A 135 -7.82 5.74 -20.11
CA TRP A 135 -8.70 5.78 -21.27
C TRP A 135 -8.28 6.85 -22.29
N LEU A 136 -7.90 8.04 -21.81
CA LEU A 136 -7.40 9.14 -22.67
C LEU A 136 -6.12 8.74 -23.40
N ILE A 137 -5.16 8.13 -22.68
CA ILE A 137 -3.90 7.64 -23.25
C ILE A 137 -4.16 6.53 -24.28
N ALA A 138 -5.11 5.63 -24.02
CA ALA A 138 -5.45 4.53 -24.93
C ALA A 138 -6.10 5.02 -26.25
N HIS A 139 -6.86 6.12 -26.22
CA HIS A 139 -7.48 6.70 -27.42
C HIS A 139 -6.57 7.70 -28.16
N PHE A 140 -5.71 8.42 -27.44
CA PHE A 140 -4.84 9.45 -28.03
C PHE A 140 -3.37 9.04 -27.93
N HIS A 141 -2.97 8.07 -28.76
CA HIS A 141 -1.57 7.68 -28.98
C HIS A 141 -0.66 8.85 -29.41
N TRP A 142 -1.23 9.98 -29.85
CA TRP A 142 -0.49 11.19 -30.21
C TRP A 142 0.07 11.94 -28.98
N ILE A 143 -0.51 11.82 -27.78
CA ILE A 143 -0.10 12.64 -26.63
C ILE A 143 1.29 12.28 -26.07
N LEU A 144 1.89 11.18 -26.54
CA LEU A 144 3.22 10.70 -26.18
C LEU A 144 4.29 10.98 -27.27
N TYR A 145 3.96 11.71 -28.35
CA TYR A 145 4.90 12.20 -29.36
C TYR A 145 5.03 13.72 -29.31
#